data_AF-A0A9E3AN29-F1
#
_entry.id   AF-A0A9E3AN29-F1
#
_cell.length_a   1.000
_cell.length_b   1.000
_cell.length_c   1.000
_cell.angle_alpha   90.00
_cell.angle_beta   90.00
_cell.angle_gamma   90.00
#
_symmetry.space_group_name_H-M   'P 1'
#
loop_
_entity.id
_entity.type
_entity.pdbx_description
1 polymer ?
#
loop_
_entity_poly.entity_id
_entity_poly.type
_entity_poly.pdbx_seq_one_letter_code
_entity_poly.pdbx_strand_id
1 'polypeptide(L)'
;LVNGPSGAGKSTLFRAISGIWPFGHGAIKVPKGARVMLLPQRPYVPIGTLRAALTYPAPADAFPDALVRSTLDAVQLPSFADHLDEEAHWGQTLSLGEQQRLALGRALLAKPDWLFLDEATSALDEPLEEAMYRLLPEKLPDVTIVSIGHRHTLQAFHKRRIELKPAADGVSEPEDVQIADLAAE
;
A
#
# COMPACT_ATOMS: atom_id res chain seq x y z
N LEU A 1 3.76 -10.75 3.73
CA LEU A 1 2.28 -10.81 3.77
C LEU A 1 1.84 -11.03 5.21
N VAL A 2 0.89 -10.24 5.71
CA VAL A 2 0.31 -10.36 7.05
C VAL A 2 -1.16 -10.74 6.94
N ASN A 3 -1.51 -11.92 7.45
CA ASN A 3 -2.86 -12.49 7.38
C ASN A 3 -3.40 -12.79 8.78
N GLY A 4 -4.67 -13.18 8.85
CA GLY A 4 -5.37 -13.48 10.10
C GLY A 4 -6.83 -13.03 10.02
N PRO A 5 -7.70 -13.48 10.94
CA PRO A 5 -9.12 -13.15 10.90
C PRO A 5 -9.38 -11.64 11.03
N SER A 6 -10.59 -11.21 10.65
CA SER A 6 -11.02 -9.83 10.89
C SER A 6 -10.97 -9.52 12.39
N GLY A 7 -10.50 -8.32 12.75
CA GLY A 7 -10.33 -7.94 14.15
C GLY A 7 -9.03 -8.43 14.82
N ALA A 8 -8.19 -9.25 14.16
CA ALA A 8 -6.93 -9.74 14.72
C ALA A 8 -5.83 -8.67 14.96
N GLY A 9 -6.13 -7.38 14.76
CA GLY A 9 -5.18 -6.29 15.01
C GLY A 9 -4.18 -5.99 13.89
N LYS A 10 -4.34 -6.56 12.68
CA LYS A 10 -3.44 -6.32 11.52
C LYS A 10 -3.24 -4.84 11.20
N SER A 11 -4.33 -4.09 10.99
CA SER A 11 -4.26 -2.64 10.71
C SER A 11 -3.76 -1.85 11.93
N THR A 12 -4.04 -2.31 13.15
CA THR A 12 -3.49 -1.71 14.39
C THR A 12 -1.97 -1.85 14.46
N LEU A 13 -1.43 -3.01 14.08
CA LEU A 13 0.01 -3.25 13.97
C LEU A 13 0.65 -2.27 12.97
N PHE A 14 0.06 -2.08 11.79
CA PHE A 14 0.59 -1.14 10.80
C PHE A 14 0.56 0.31 11.31
N ARG A 15 -0.50 0.71 12.04
CA ARG A 15 -0.57 2.03 12.69
C ARG A 15 0.46 2.21 13.81
N ALA A 16 0.79 1.15 14.54
CA ALA A 16 1.86 1.19 15.53
C ALA A 16 3.24 1.34 14.86
N ILE A 17 3.49 0.60 13.78
CA ILE A 17 4.74 0.69 13.00
C ILE A 17 4.93 2.08 12.39
N SER A 18 3.87 2.70 11.89
CA SER A 18 3.92 4.07 11.35
C SER A 18 3.97 5.17 12.42
N GLY A 19 3.96 4.81 13.72
CA GLY A 19 4.00 5.76 14.83
C GLY A 19 2.69 6.51 15.11
N ILE A 20 1.60 6.15 14.44
CA ILE A 20 0.27 6.77 14.61
C ILE A 20 -0.43 6.25 15.87
N TRP A 21 -0.14 5.00 16.28
CA TRP A 21 -0.78 4.34 17.43
C TRP A 21 0.22 4.04 18.55
N PRO A 22 0.34 4.90 19.58
CA PRO A 22 1.33 4.74 20.64
C PRO A 22 0.87 3.84 21.81
N PHE A 23 -0.35 3.32 21.77
CA PHE A 23 -0.92 2.55 22.88
C PHE A 23 -0.49 1.09 22.82
N GLY A 24 0.62 0.77 23.50
CA GLY A 24 1.16 -0.58 23.61
C GLY A 24 2.45 -0.62 24.43
N HIS A 25 3.03 -1.82 24.57
CA HIS A 25 4.33 -2.04 25.22
C HIS A 25 5.26 -2.76 24.25
N GLY A 26 6.57 -2.54 24.37
CA GLY A 26 7.60 -3.10 23.49
C GLY A 26 8.37 -2.03 22.73
N ALA A 27 9.05 -2.43 21.66
CA ALA A 27 9.84 -1.52 20.83
C ALA A 27 9.73 -1.86 19.35
N ILE A 28 9.50 -0.85 18.51
CA ILE A 28 9.58 -0.95 17.06
C ILE A 28 10.84 -0.21 16.62
N LYS A 29 11.74 -0.92 15.93
CA LYS A 29 12.99 -0.34 15.43
C LYS A 29 12.86 -0.11 13.93
N VAL A 30 12.72 1.15 13.54
CA VAL A 30 12.82 1.59 12.14
C VAL A 30 14.26 2.05 11.89
N PRO A 31 14.94 1.62 10.81
CA PRO A 31 16.29 2.10 10.51
C PRO A 31 16.34 3.63 10.44
N LYS A 32 17.39 4.22 11.03
CA LYS A 32 17.53 5.68 11.08
C LYS A 32 17.54 6.26 9.66
N GLY A 33 16.65 7.21 9.40
CA GLY A 33 16.53 7.87 8.10
C GLY A 33 15.73 7.10 7.06
N ALA A 34 15.21 5.92 7.38
CA ALA A 34 14.33 5.18 6.46
C ALA A 34 13.01 5.92 6.25
N ARG A 35 12.62 6.05 4.99
CA ARG A 35 11.33 6.59 4.57
C ARG A 35 10.30 5.48 4.61
N VAL A 36 9.36 5.59 5.54
CA VAL A 36 8.26 4.66 5.71
C VAL A 36 6.99 5.27 5.13
N MET A 37 6.30 4.54 4.26
CA MET A 37 5.02 4.94 3.70
C MET A 37 3.95 3.89 4.01
N LEU A 38 2.79 4.34 4.48
CA LEU A 38 1.62 3.50 4.73
C LEU A 38 0.52 3.89 3.74
N LEU A 39 0.03 2.92 2.98
CA LEU A 39 -1.16 3.05 2.14
C LEU A 39 -2.33 2.34 2.84
N PRO A 40 -3.33 3.08 3.35
CA PRO A 40 -4.51 2.50 3.96
C PRO A 40 -5.48 1.96 2.90
N GLN A 41 -6.41 1.10 3.33
CA GLN A 41 -7.45 0.51 2.48
C GLN A 41 -8.27 1.58 1.74
N ARG A 42 -8.59 2.67 2.43
CA ARG A 42 -9.24 3.86 1.86
C ARG A 42 -8.25 5.03 1.86
N PRO A 43 -7.62 5.32 0.71
CA PRO A 43 -6.67 6.42 0.61
C PRO A 43 -7.34 7.76 0.85
N TYR A 44 -6.62 8.67 1.51
CA TYR A 44 -7.01 10.07 1.51
C TYR A 44 -6.76 10.69 0.13
N VAL A 45 -7.75 11.38 -0.44
CA VAL A 45 -7.62 12.12 -1.69
C VAL A 45 -7.96 13.59 -1.39
N PRO A 46 -7.01 14.52 -1.52
CA PRO A 46 -7.25 15.93 -1.24
C PRO A 46 -8.22 16.54 -2.26
N ILE A 47 -8.91 17.61 -1.85
CA ILE A 47 -9.68 18.47 -2.77
C ILE A 47 -8.67 19.37 -3.48
N GLY A 48 -8.73 19.44 -4.81
CA GLY A 48 -7.79 20.20 -5.63
C GLY A 48 -7.53 19.50 -6.97
N THR A 49 -6.35 19.72 -7.54
CA THR A 49 -5.97 19.09 -8.81
C THR A 49 -5.67 17.60 -8.64
N LEU A 50 -5.88 16.82 -9.71
CA LEU A 50 -5.50 15.41 -9.70
C LEU A 50 -3.99 15.24 -9.52
N ARG A 51 -3.19 16.16 -10.06
CA ARG A 51 -1.74 16.24 -9.84
C ARG A 51 -1.41 16.36 -8.37
N ALA A 52 -2.06 17.27 -7.63
CA ALA A 52 -1.87 17.39 -6.19
C ALA A 52 -2.28 16.09 -5.47
N ALA A 53 -3.36 15.44 -5.93
CA ALA A 53 -3.77 14.15 -5.38
C ALA A 53 -2.75 13.04 -5.63
N LEU A 54 -2.06 12.99 -6.77
CA LEU A 54 -1.05 11.98 -7.09
C LEU A 54 0.33 12.27 -6.45
N THR A 55 0.66 13.53 -6.22
CA THR A 55 1.97 13.94 -5.69
C THR A 55 1.99 14.05 -4.16
N TYR A 56 0.82 14.10 -3.52
CA TYR A 56 0.68 14.16 -2.06
C TYR A 56 1.55 13.09 -1.35
N PRO A 57 2.30 13.46 -0.30
CA PRO A 57 2.30 14.75 0.40
C PRO A 57 3.26 15.81 -0.18
N ALA A 58 3.95 15.52 -1.28
CA ALA A 58 4.81 16.51 -1.93
C ALA A 58 3.97 17.60 -2.62
N PRO A 59 4.54 18.80 -2.85
CA PRO A 59 3.92 19.81 -3.68
C PRO A 59 3.59 19.31 -5.10
N ALA A 60 2.57 19.89 -5.73
CA ALA A 60 2.10 19.48 -7.06
C ALA A 60 3.17 19.61 -8.15
N ASP A 61 4.11 20.54 -8.00
CA ASP A 61 5.23 20.82 -8.89
C ASP A 61 6.53 20.09 -8.51
N ALA A 62 6.49 19.21 -7.50
CA ALA A 62 7.67 18.48 -7.04
C ALA A 62 8.24 17.49 -8.06
N PHE A 63 7.45 17.12 -9.07
CA PHE A 63 7.83 16.13 -10.09
C PHE A 63 7.60 16.67 -11.51
N PRO A 64 8.48 16.32 -12.47
CA PRO A 64 8.28 16.70 -13.88
C PRO A 64 6.97 16.16 -14.44
N ASP A 65 6.30 16.93 -15.30
CA ASP A 65 5.00 16.54 -15.88
C ASP A 65 5.02 15.16 -16.55
N ALA A 66 6.06 14.89 -17.34
CA ALA A 66 6.25 13.60 -17.99
C ALA A 66 6.32 12.42 -17.00
N LEU A 67 6.91 12.63 -15.82
CA LEU A 67 6.95 11.60 -14.78
C LEU A 67 5.58 11.39 -14.14
N VAL A 68 4.82 12.47 -13.91
CA VAL A 68 3.45 12.39 -13.35
C VAL A 68 2.53 11.64 -14.32
N ARG A 69 2.56 11.98 -15.62
CA ARG A 69 1.79 11.30 -16.66
C ARG A 69 2.14 9.82 -16.80
N SER A 70 3.43 9.52 -16.96
CA SER A 70 3.88 8.12 -17.06
C SER A 70 3.60 7.30 -15.80
N THR A 71 3.50 7.94 -14.63
CA THR A 71 3.07 7.27 -13.39
C THR A 71 1.59 6.87 -13.46
N LEU A 72 0.70 7.74 -13.97
CA LEU A 72 -0.71 7.38 -14.18
C LEU A 72 -0.84 6.21 -15.15
N ASP A 73 -0.08 6.21 -16.24
CA ASP A 73 -0.07 5.10 -17.19
C ASP A 73 0.38 3.80 -16.51
N ALA A 74 1.46 3.84 -15.73
CA ALA A 74 1.98 2.68 -15.02
C ALA A 74 0.96 2.08 -14.04
N VAL A 75 0.17 2.92 -13.36
CA VAL A 75 -0.91 2.46 -12.47
C VAL A 75 -2.24 2.27 -13.19
N GLN A 76 -2.24 2.15 -14.51
CA GLN A 76 -3.40 1.87 -15.35
C GLN A 76 -4.54 2.91 -15.22
N LEU A 77 -4.17 4.19 -15.11
CA LEU A 77 -5.06 5.35 -15.11
C LEU A 77 -4.81 6.33 -16.28
N PRO A 78 -4.56 5.85 -17.53
CA PRO A 78 -4.16 6.73 -18.63
C PRO A 78 -5.25 7.75 -19.00
N SER A 79 -6.53 7.40 -18.82
CA SER A 79 -7.66 8.29 -19.10
C SER A 79 -7.66 9.56 -18.25
N PHE A 80 -6.91 9.59 -17.15
CA PHE A 80 -6.82 10.74 -16.26
C PHE A 80 -5.62 11.65 -16.53
N ALA A 81 -4.73 11.29 -17.47
CA ALA A 81 -3.53 12.06 -17.77
C ALA A 81 -3.83 13.48 -18.28
N ASP A 82 -4.92 13.65 -19.03
CA ASP A 82 -5.34 14.95 -19.56
C ASP A 82 -6.12 15.80 -18.56
N HIS A 83 -6.52 15.20 -17.43
CA HIS A 83 -7.25 15.85 -16.33
C HIS A 83 -6.34 16.20 -15.13
N LEU A 84 -5.01 16.11 -15.29
CA LEU A 84 -4.06 16.28 -14.19
C LEU A 84 -4.23 17.62 -13.43
N ASP A 85 -4.49 18.70 -14.16
CA ASP A 85 -4.56 20.05 -13.60
C ASP A 85 -6.00 20.51 -13.36
N GLU A 86 -6.99 19.62 -13.54
CA GLU A 86 -8.39 19.92 -13.23
C GLU A 86 -8.66 19.84 -11.73
N GLU A 87 -9.25 20.91 -11.20
CA GLU A 87 -9.72 20.95 -9.81
C GLU A 87 -11.06 20.24 -9.65
N ALA A 88 -11.11 19.23 -8.80
CA ALA A 88 -12.34 18.51 -8.50
C ALA A 88 -12.30 17.84 -7.11
N HIS A 89 -13.44 17.28 -6.72
CA HIS A 89 -13.53 16.37 -5.59
C HIS A 89 -13.16 14.94 -6.03
N TRP A 90 -11.90 14.72 -6.41
CA TRP A 90 -11.43 13.44 -6.96
C TRP A 90 -11.71 12.22 -6.05
N GLY A 91 -11.77 12.41 -4.73
CA GLY A 91 -12.17 11.35 -3.80
C GLY A 91 -13.64 10.90 -3.92
N GLN A 92 -14.50 11.68 -4.57
CA GLN A 92 -15.88 11.34 -4.91
C GLN A 92 -16.03 10.92 -6.38
N THR A 93 -15.14 11.41 -7.25
CA THR A 93 -15.13 11.08 -8.68
C THR A 93 -14.52 9.70 -8.96
N LEU A 94 -13.40 9.39 -8.32
CA LEU A 94 -12.68 8.12 -8.51
C LEU A 94 -13.37 7.00 -7.73
N SER A 95 -13.51 5.83 -8.36
CA SER A 95 -13.86 4.59 -7.66
C SER A 95 -12.79 4.22 -6.62
N LEU A 96 -13.13 3.39 -5.63
CA LEU A 96 -12.16 2.95 -4.62
C LEU A 96 -10.93 2.25 -5.25
N GLY A 97 -11.13 1.45 -6.30
CA GLY A 97 -10.03 0.81 -7.02
C GLY A 97 -9.12 1.82 -7.73
N GLU A 98 -9.67 2.87 -8.33
CA GLU A 98 -8.87 3.97 -8.90
C GLU A 98 -8.14 4.77 -7.83
N GLN A 99 -8.77 5.04 -6.68
CA GLN A 99 -8.11 5.70 -5.55
C GLN A 99 -6.94 4.88 -5.01
N GLN A 100 -7.11 3.56 -4.91
CA GLN A 100 -6.05 2.62 -4.52
C GLN A 100 -4.89 2.63 -5.51
N ARG A 101 -5.16 2.61 -6.82
CA ARG A 101 -4.14 2.73 -7.87
C ARG A 101 -3.43 4.09 -7.85
N LEU A 102 -4.16 5.18 -7.63
CA LEU A 102 -3.59 6.51 -7.45
C LEU A 102 -2.64 6.54 -6.24
N ALA A 103 -3.01 5.87 -5.14
CA ALA A 103 -2.18 5.75 -3.95
C ALA A 103 -0.91 4.91 -4.19
N LEU A 104 -0.97 3.86 -5.02
CA LEU A 104 0.21 3.15 -5.48
C LEU A 104 1.11 4.05 -6.35
N GLY A 105 0.51 4.90 -7.19
CA GLY A 105 1.24 5.91 -7.96
C GLY A 105 2.02 6.88 -7.07
N ARG A 106 1.45 7.30 -5.94
CA ARG A 106 2.17 8.09 -4.92
C ARG A 106 3.41 7.35 -4.41
N ALA A 107 3.32 6.04 -4.18
CA ALA A 107 4.46 5.24 -3.74
C ALA A 107 5.55 5.16 -4.81
N LEU A 108 5.18 5.07 -6.10
CA LEU A 108 6.14 5.10 -7.22
C LEU A 108 6.90 6.43 -7.29
N LEU A 109 6.21 7.56 -7.05
CA LEU A 109 6.83 8.89 -7.03
C LEU A 109 7.70 9.09 -5.78
N ALA A 110 7.19 8.72 -4.60
CA ALA A 110 7.88 8.92 -3.33
C ALA A 110 9.08 7.98 -3.13
N LYS A 111 9.06 6.80 -3.78
CA LYS A 111 10.09 5.76 -3.71
C LYS A 111 10.52 5.43 -2.28
N PRO A 112 9.62 5.05 -1.36
CA PRO A 112 9.97 4.81 0.04
C PRO A 112 10.93 3.62 0.20
N ASP A 113 11.57 3.51 1.36
CA ASP A 113 12.42 2.36 1.69
C ASP A 113 11.56 1.21 2.26
N TRP A 114 10.45 1.56 2.93
CA TRP A 114 9.44 0.62 3.43
C TRP A 114 8.04 1.04 2.98
N LEU A 115 7.32 0.13 2.33
CA LEU A 115 5.96 0.32 1.86
C LEU A 115 5.01 -0.65 2.57
N PHE A 116 4.14 -0.10 3.41
CA PHE A 116 3.09 -0.83 4.12
C PHE A 116 1.76 -0.69 3.37
N LEU A 117 1.18 -1.80 2.93
CA LEU A 117 -0.08 -1.85 2.19
C LEU A 117 -1.18 -2.46 3.08
N ASP A 118 -2.02 -1.65 3.70
CA ASP A 118 -3.13 -2.11 4.55
C ASP A 118 -4.37 -2.33 3.67
N GLU A 119 -4.50 -3.51 3.07
CA GLU A 119 -5.58 -3.84 2.11
C GLU A 119 -5.67 -2.85 0.93
N ALA A 120 -4.53 -2.26 0.55
CA ALA A 120 -4.45 -1.21 -0.46
C ALA A 120 -4.74 -1.66 -1.91
N THR A 121 -5.08 -2.93 -2.12
CA THR A 121 -5.52 -3.51 -3.41
C THR A 121 -6.88 -4.21 -3.31
N SER A 122 -7.58 -4.10 -2.18
CA SER A 122 -8.81 -4.85 -1.90
C SER A 122 -9.96 -4.59 -2.87
N ALA A 123 -9.97 -3.43 -3.53
CA ALA A 123 -11.01 -3.04 -4.49
C ALA A 123 -10.63 -3.33 -5.94
N LEU A 124 -9.47 -3.96 -6.19
CA LEU A 124 -9.03 -4.36 -7.52
C LEU A 124 -9.50 -5.80 -7.82
N ASP A 125 -9.75 -6.10 -9.09
CA ASP A 125 -9.86 -7.49 -9.52
C ASP A 125 -8.48 -8.18 -9.48
N GLU A 126 -8.47 -9.50 -9.62
CA GLU A 126 -7.23 -10.28 -9.50
C GLU A 126 -6.18 -9.92 -10.56
N PRO A 127 -6.52 -9.75 -11.86
CA PRO A 127 -5.53 -9.37 -12.88
C PRO A 127 -4.87 -8.01 -12.60
N LEU A 128 -5.66 -7.03 -12.14
CA LEU A 128 -5.15 -5.69 -11.85
C LEU A 128 -4.32 -5.68 -10.56
N GLU A 129 -4.73 -6.41 -9.53
CA GLU A 129 -3.94 -6.61 -8.32
C GLU A 129 -2.58 -7.22 -8.65
N GLU A 130 -2.56 -8.29 -9.44
CA GLU A 130 -1.34 -8.95 -9.91
C GLU A 130 -0.43 -7.99 -10.69
N ALA A 131 -1.01 -7.19 -11.60
CA ALA A 131 -0.25 -6.19 -12.35
C ALA A 131 0.41 -5.16 -11.41
N MET A 132 -0.30 -4.69 -10.39
CA MET A 132 0.24 -3.75 -9.40
C MET A 132 1.37 -4.36 -8.57
N TYR A 133 1.21 -5.60 -8.11
CA TYR A 133 2.26 -6.28 -7.33
C TYR A 133 3.49 -6.65 -8.16
N ARG A 134 3.36 -6.85 -9.49
CA ARG A 134 4.51 -6.97 -10.40
C ARG A 134 5.21 -5.63 -10.64
N LEU A 135 4.44 -4.56 -10.78
CA LEU A 135 4.95 -3.21 -11.04
C LEU A 135 5.82 -2.69 -9.90
N LEU A 136 5.42 -2.92 -8.64
CA LEU A 136 6.11 -2.41 -7.46
C LEU A 136 7.61 -2.78 -7.42
N PRO A 137 8.02 -4.07 -7.46
CA PRO A 137 9.43 -4.44 -7.48
C PRO A 137 10.15 -4.04 -8.78
N GLU A 138 9.43 -3.92 -9.91
CA GLU A 138 10.02 -3.43 -11.17
C GLU A 138 10.43 -1.95 -11.05
N LYS A 139 9.56 -1.10 -10.48
CA LYS A 139 9.79 0.35 -10.36
C LYS A 139 10.54 0.74 -9.10
N LEU A 140 10.49 -0.09 -8.06
CA LEU A 140 11.07 0.13 -6.74
C LEU A 140 11.89 -1.10 -6.32
N PRO A 141 13.04 -1.39 -6.96
CA PRO A 141 13.79 -2.63 -6.72
C PRO A 141 14.32 -2.78 -5.27
N ASP A 142 14.54 -1.66 -4.58
CA ASP A 142 15.11 -1.64 -3.24
C ASP A 142 14.05 -1.51 -2.12
N VAL A 143 12.76 -1.38 -2.46
CA VAL A 143 11.72 -1.20 -1.43
C VAL A 143 11.41 -2.51 -0.71
N THR A 144 11.26 -2.44 0.61
CA THR A 144 10.67 -3.54 1.37
C THR A 144 9.15 -3.39 1.44
N ILE A 145 8.43 -4.35 0.90
CA ILE A 145 6.95 -4.37 0.88
C ILE A 145 6.43 -5.26 2.00
N VAL A 146 5.52 -4.71 2.80
CA VAL A 146 4.75 -5.46 3.78
C VAL A 146 3.27 -5.18 3.53
N SER A 147 2.53 -6.18 3.06
CA SER A 147 1.09 -6.03 2.84
C SER A 147 0.23 -6.84 3.79
N ILE A 148 -0.95 -6.31 4.07
CA ILE A 148 -2.10 -7.02 4.61
C ILE A 148 -3.02 -7.31 3.43
N GLY A 149 -3.47 -8.55 3.30
CA GLY A 149 -4.46 -8.92 2.31
C GLY A 149 -5.09 -10.27 2.61
N HIS A 150 -6.24 -10.53 2.01
CA HIS A 150 -7.02 -11.75 2.27
C HIS A 150 -6.93 -12.77 1.14
N ARG A 151 -6.50 -12.34 -0.06
CA ARG A 151 -6.44 -13.20 -1.24
C ARG A 151 -5.16 -14.05 -1.22
N HIS A 152 -5.31 -15.32 -1.58
CA HIS A 152 -4.20 -16.26 -1.70
C HIS A 152 -3.23 -15.90 -2.84
N THR A 153 -3.72 -15.24 -3.89
CA THR A 153 -2.93 -14.73 -5.02
C THR A 153 -1.76 -13.86 -4.57
N LEU A 154 -1.90 -13.13 -3.46
CA LEU A 154 -0.85 -12.26 -2.91
C LEU A 154 0.38 -13.03 -2.41
N GLN A 155 0.24 -14.33 -2.09
CA GLN A 155 1.34 -15.13 -1.56
C GLN A 155 2.50 -15.23 -2.56
N ALA A 156 2.20 -15.29 -3.86
CA ALA A 156 3.21 -15.37 -4.92
C ALA A 156 4.14 -14.14 -4.98
N PHE A 157 3.74 -13.01 -4.41
CA PHE A 157 4.52 -11.77 -4.40
C PHE A 157 5.27 -11.53 -3.08
N HIS A 158 5.23 -12.48 -2.15
CA HIS A 158 5.89 -12.36 -0.86
C HIS A 158 6.83 -13.54 -0.59
N LYS A 159 7.87 -13.27 0.19
CA LYS A 159 8.82 -14.30 0.64
C LYS A 159 8.44 -14.92 1.98
N ARG A 160 7.70 -14.17 2.81
CA ARG A 160 7.30 -14.56 4.17
C ARG A 160 5.82 -14.24 4.41
N ARG A 161 5.15 -15.10 5.16
CA ARG A 161 3.78 -14.92 5.63
C ARG A 161 3.77 -14.90 7.15
N ILE A 162 3.24 -13.82 7.74
CA ILE A 162 2.96 -13.76 9.17
C ILE A 162 1.46 -13.93 9.35
N GLU A 163 1.05 -14.95 10.08
CA GLU A 163 -0.36 -15.19 10.42
C GLU A 163 -0.62 -14.74 11.86
N LEU A 164 -1.54 -13.79 12.05
CA LEU A 164 -2.02 -13.40 13.37
C LEU A 164 -3.15 -14.36 13.78
N LYS A 165 -2.88 -15.24 14.74
CA LYS A 165 -3.85 -16.22 15.27
C LYS A 165 -4.44 -15.72 16.59
N PRO A 166 -5.77 -15.71 16.77
CA PRO A 166 -6.37 -15.36 18.05
C PRO A 166 -5.93 -16.34 19.15
N ALA A 167 -5.40 -15.84 20.26
CA ALA A 167 -5.16 -16.64 21.46
C ALA A 167 -6.37 -16.62 22.40
N ALA A 168 -6.35 -17.50 23.40
CA ALA A 168 -7.47 -17.68 24.34
C ALA A 168 -7.74 -16.43 25.20
N ASP A 169 -6.76 -15.55 25.37
CA ASP A 169 -6.86 -14.30 26.12
C ASP A 169 -7.37 -13.12 25.25
N GLY A 170 -7.70 -13.37 23.98
CA GLY A 170 -8.17 -12.36 23.03
C GLY A 170 -7.05 -11.56 22.35
N VAL A 171 -5.78 -11.78 22.70
CA VAL A 171 -4.63 -11.18 22.02
C VAL A 171 -4.26 -12.09 20.84
N SER A 172 -4.00 -11.49 19.67
CA SER A 172 -3.54 -12.28 18.53
C SER A 172 -2.02 -12.46 18.56
N GLU A 173 -1.56 -13.69 18.40
CA GLU A 173 -0.15 -14.04 18.37
C GLU A 173 0.34 -14.20 16.91
N PRO A 174 1.51 -13.64 16.56
CA PRO A 174 2.08 -13.81 15.23
C PRO A 174 2.79 -15.15 15.07
N GLU A 175 2.44 -15.88 14.01
CA GLU A 175 3.14 -17.09 13.57
C GLU A 175 3.83 -16.82 12.23
N ASP A 176 5.14 -17.06 12.18
CA ASP A 176 5.93 -16.93 10.94
C ASP A 176 5.85 -18.23 10.14
N VAL A 177 5.14 -18.17 9.02
CA VAL A 177 4.98 -19.28 8.08
C VAL A 177 5.87 -19.02 6.88
N GLN A 178 6.86 -19.88 6.67
CA GLN A 178 7.69 -19.82 5.48
C GLN A 178 6.85 -20.21 4.25
N ILE A 179 6.84 -19.35 3.23
CA ILE A 179 6.04 -19.61 2.02
C ILE A 179 6.57 -20.83 1.24
N ALA A 180 7.85 -21.17 1.42
CA ALA A 180 8.43 -22.40 0.87
C ALA A 180 7.77 -23.69 1.38
N ASP A 181 7.19 -23.67 2.59
CA ASP A 181 6.55 -24.85 3.18
C ASP A 181 5.12 -25.06 2.66
N LEU A 182 4.52 -24.05 2.02
CA LEU A 182 3.16 -24.10 1.43
C LEU A 182 3.16 -24.63 -0.02
N ALA A 183 4.32 -24.68 -0.69
CA ALA A 183 4.44 -25.27 -2.02
C ALA A 183 4.56 -26.82 -2.00
N ALA A 184 4.52 -27.41 -0.79
CA ALA A 184 4.65 -28.84 -0.54
C ALA A 184 3.31 -29.51 -0.13
N GLU A 185 2.20 -28.76 -0.09
CA GLU A 185 0.83 -29.25 0.11
C GLU A 185 -0.02 -29.05 -1.15
#